data_AF-A0A3D0MH49-F1
#
_entry.id   AF-A0A3D0MH49-F1
#
_cell.length_a   1.000
_cell.length_b   1.000
_cell.length_c   1.000
_cell.angle_alpha   90.00
_cell.angle_beta   90.00
_cell.angle_gamma   90.00
#
_symmetry.space_group_name_H-M   'P 1'
#
loop_
_entity.id
_entity.type
_entity.pdbx_description
1 polymer ?
#
loop_
_entity_poly.entity_id
_entity_poly.type
_entity_poly.pdbx_seq_one_letter_code
_entity_poly.pdbx_strand_id
1 'polypeptide(L)'
;MEGEDRSRSLDIYAVGVLLYQLFTGCLPRRRNETGFVIRKAFAKLPTDIQDLITKMLSTIPANRSQDSLQQALELFDSQLSKRQQLSFTERPARVKNRVADRRKEDQSKPARLCKVTKIDTVTDAVKQMPHSPEDSEAISQLATRKK
;
A
#
# COMPACT_ATOMS: atom_id res chain seq x y z
N MET A 1 34.05 9.68 -6.42
CA MET A 1 34.60 8.50 -5.71
C MET A 1 35.80 8.07 -6.52
N GLU A 2 36.95 8.60 -6.17
CA GLU A 2 38.23 8.31 -6.83
C GLU A 2 39.16 7.85 -5.70
N GLY A 3 39.76 6.68 -5.84
CA GLY A 3 40.61 6.09 -4.78
C GLY A 3 39.93 5.23 -3.70
N GLU A 4 38.67 4.78 -3.86
CA GLU A 4 38.18 3.61 -3.09
C GLU A 4 38.64 2.33 -3.80
N ASP A 5 39.41 1.48 -3.12
CA ASP A 5 39.79 0.14 -3.59
C ASP A 5 38.56 -0.76 -3.78
N ARG A 6 38.65 -1.71 -4.72
CA ARG A 6 37.62 -2.74 -4.97
C ARG A 6 37.33 -3.50 -3.67
N SER A 7 36.15 -3.29 -3.12
CA SER A 7 35.79 -3.69 -1.76
C SER A 7 34.29 -3.99 -1.67
N ARG A 8 33.89 -4.90 -0.77
CA ARG A 8 32.48 -5.26 -0.51
C ARG A 8 31.60 -4.03 -0.21
N SER A 9 32.18 -2.97 0.35
CA SER A 9 31.54 -1.67 0.59
C SER A 9 31.20 -0.89 -0.68
N LEU A 10 31.93 -1.07 -1.79
CA LEU A 10 31.55 -0.51 -3.10
C LEU A 10 30.41 -1.30 -3.73
N ASP A 11 30.43 -2.64 -3.62
CA ASP A 11 29.36 -3.50 -4.15
C ASP A 11 28.02 -3.22 -3.44
N ILE A 12 28.06 -3.06 -2.11
CA ILE A 12 26.91 -2.62 -1.30
C ILE A 12 26.36 -1.26 -1.80
N TYR A 13 27.25 -0.30 -2.08
CA TYR A 13 26.84 1.01 -2.61
C TYR A 13 26.21 0.89 -4.00
N ALA A 14 26.81 0.09 -4.90
CA ALA A 14 26.30 -0.14 -6.25
C ALA A 14 24.92 -0.82 -6.25
N VAL A 15 24.70 -1.80 -5.38
CA VAL A 15 23.37 -2.41 -5.16
C VAL A 15 22.38 -1.38 -4.60
N GLY A 16 22.80 -0.53 -3.66
CA GLY A 16 21.97 0.59 -3.17
C GLY A 16 21.53 1.56 -4.26
N VAL A 17 22.43 1.90 -5.19
CA VAL A 17 22.14 2.74 -6.36
C VAL A 17 21.13 2.04 -7.29
N LEU A 18 21.34 0.75 -7.57
CA LEU A 18 20.45 -0.05 -8.41
C LEU A 18 19.04 -0.16 -7.81
N LEU A 19 18.93 -0.47 -6.51
CA LEU A 19 17.64 -0.55 -5.81
C LEU A 19 16.92 0.80 -5.81
N TYR A 20 17.61 1.91 -5.52
CA TYR A 20 17.03 3.25 -5.61
C TYR A 20 16.51 3.54 -7.04
N GLN A 21 17.25 3.15 -8.07
CA GLN A 21 16.85 3.35 -9.46
C GLN A 21 15.66 2.48 -9.87
N LEU A 22 15.61 1.21 -9.45
CA LEU A 22 14.48 0.31 -9.70
C LEU A 22 13.18 0.84 -9.07
N PHE A 23 13.24 1.36 -7.85
CA PHE A 23 12.07 1.87 -7.14
C PHE A 23 11.64 3.29 -7.55
N THR A 24 12.53 4.11 -8.13
CA THR A 24 12.23 5.53 -8.43
C THR A 24 12.36 5.93 -9.90
N GLY A 25 12.83 5.02 -10.76
CA GLY A 25 13.15 5.29 -12.18
C GLY A 25 14.33 6.25 -12.38
N CYS A 26 15.03 6.63 -11.31
CA CYS A 26 15.99 7.74 -11.30
C CYS A 26 17.26 7.37 -10.52
N LEU A 27 18.41 7.94 -10.89
CA LEU A 27 19.62 7.82 -10.06
C LEU A 27 19.53 8.69 -8.78
N PRO A 28 20.14 8.24 -7.67
CA PRO A 28 20.23 9.01 -6.43
C PRO A 28 21.19 10.20 -6.63
N ARG A 29 20.65 11.42 -6.52
CA ARG A 29 21.45 12.65 -6.67
C ARG A 29 22.08 13.00 -5.32
N ARG A 30 23.42 13.02 -5.22
CA ARG A 30 24.12 13.51 -4.01
C ARG A 30 23.67 14.95 -3.70
N ARG A 31 23.42 15.25 -2.43
CA ARG A 31 23.02 16.59 -1.95
C ARG A 31 24.17 17.27 -1.21
N ASN A 32 24.74 16.56 -0.25
CA ASN A 32 25.79 17.01 0.67
C ASN A 32 26.93 15.97 0.71
N GLU A 33 27.95 16.22 1.52
CA GLU A 33 28.99 15.23 1.80
C GLU A 33 28.44 13.87 2.27
N THR A 34 27.40 13.88 3.10
CA THR A 34 26.91 12.71 3.84
C THR A 34 25.67 12.02 3.25
N GLY A 35 25.07 12.51 2.15
CA GLY A 35 23.82 11.91 1.66
C GLY A 35 23.23 12.47 0.36
N PHE A 36 22.11 11.87 -0.06
CA PHE A 36 21.41 12.12 -1.32
C PHE A 36 20.08 12.88 -1.16
N VAL A 37 19.52 13.36 -2.27
CA VAL A 37 18.21 14.02 -2.32
C VAL A 37 17.09 12.96 -2.29
N ILE A 38 16.35 12.92 -1.19
CA ILE A 38 15.09 12.16 -1.10
C ILE A 38 14.08 12.76 -2.09
N ARG A 39 13.57 11.93 -3.01
CA ARG A 39 12.53 12.30 -4.00
C ARG A 39 11.15 11.89 -3.48
N LYS A 40 10.10 12.57 -3.97
CA LYS A 40 8.68 12.20 -3.69
C LYS A 40 8.32 10.74 -4.06
N ALA A 41 9.06 10.10 -4.97
CA ALA A 41 8.90 8.69 -5.29
C ALA A 41 9.50 7.77 -4.20
N PHE A 42 10.70 8.10 -3.70
CA PHE A 42 11.38 7.35 -2.65
C PHE A 42 10.60 7.41 -1.33
N ALA A 43 10.07 8.58 -0.98
CA ALA A 43 9.26 8.79 0.22
C ALA A 43 7.91 8.03 0.25
N LYS A 44 7.52 7.35 -0.85
CA LYS A 44 6.35 6.48 -0.92
C LYS A 44 6.66 5.00 -0.67
N LEU A 45 7.93 4.63 -0.53
CA LEU A 45 8.34 3.25 -0.27
C LEU A 45 8.11 2.90 1.22
N PRO A 46 7.93 1.61 1.57
CA PRO A 46 7.96 1.16 2.95
C PRO A 46 9.20 1.65 3.69
N THR A 47 9.05 2.08 4.95
CA THR A 47 10.14 2.67 5.75
C THR A 47 11.37 1.77 5.80
N ASP A 48 11.17 0.46 6.02
CA ASP A 48 12.22 -0.55 6.07
C ASP A 48 13.11 -0.55 4.81
N ILE A 49 12.50 -0.34 3.63
CA ILE A 49 13.17 -0.26 2.33
C ILE A 49 13.88 1.10 2.16
N GLN A 50 13.26 2.20 2.64
CA GLN A 50 13.92 3.51 2.65
C GLN A 50 15.18 3.51 3.52
N ASP A 51 15.10 2.94 4.73
CA ASP A 51 16.21 2.84 5.67
C ASP A 51 17.32 1.92 5.16
N LEU A 52 16.96 0.77 4.58
CA LEU A 52 17.90 -0.16 3.96
C LEU A 52 18.71 0.53 2.86
N ILE A 53 18.04 1.14 1.89
CA ILE A 53 18.69 1.82 0.76
C ILE A 53 19.50 3.02 1.25
N THR A 54 19.04 3.72 2.30
CA THR A 54 19.79 4.84 2.90
C THR A 54 21.08 4.38 3.58
N LYS A 55 21.10 3.20 4.23
CA LYS A 55 22.31 2.58 4.78
C LYS A 55 23.28 2.17 3.66
N MET A 56 22.79 1.54 2.58
CA MET A 56 23.62 1.16 1.43
C MET A 56 24.24 2.38 0.73
N LEU A 57 23.46 3.46 0.55
CA LEU A 57 23.89 4.70 -0.11
C LEU A 57 24.70 5.67 0.77
N SER A 58 25.14 5.23 1.96
CA SER A 58 25.99 6.06 2.82
C SER A 58 27.31 6.37 2.11
N THR A 59 27.69 7.65 2.08
CA THR A 59 28.90 8.08 1.36
C THR A 59 30.17 7.58 2.03
N ILE A 60 30.18 7.48 3.36
CA ILE A 60 31.28 6.93 4.16
C ILE A 60 31.22 5.39 4.10
N PRO A 61 32.26 4.68 3.59
CA PRO A 61 32.25 3.23 3.46
C PRO A 61 31.99 2.47 4.76
N ALA A 62 32.57 2.93 5.87
CA ALA A 62 32.40 2.33 7.20
C ALA A 62 30.96 2.39 7.73
N ASN A 63 30.11 3.28 7.20
CA ASN A 63 28.71 3.40 7.59
C ASN A 63 27.77 2.53 6.72
N ARG A 64 28.29 1.87 5.67
CA ARG A 64 27.54 0.93 4.83
C ARG A 64 27.53 -0.43 5.53
N SER A 65 26.40 -0.86 6.10
CA SER A 65 26.32 -2.11 6.87
C SER A 65 26.60 -3.33 5.97
N GLN A 66 27.51 -4.21 6.41
CA GLN A 66 27.93 -5.37 5.61
C GLN A 66 26.79 -6.37 5.35
N ASP A 67 25.82 -6.43 6.27
CA ASP A 67 24.67 -7.32 6.23
C ASP A 67 23.49 -6.74 5.43
N SER A 68 23.60 -5.52 4.91
CA SER A 68 22.54 -4.88 4.11
C SER A 68 22.09 -5.72 2.91
N LEU A 69 22.99 -6.47 2.28
CA LEU A 69 22.64 -7.40 1.19
C LEU A 69 21.78 -8.57 1.68
N GLN A 70 22.02 -9.08 2.88
CA GLN A 70 21.21 -10.14 3.50
C GLN A 70 19.85 -9.60 3.96
N GLN A 71 19.84 -8.41 4.58
CA GLN A 71 18.62 -7.70 4.97
C GLN A 71 17.72 -7.39 3.75
N ALA A 72 18.31 -7.12 2.59
CA ALA A 72 17.57 -6.95 1.34
C ALA A 72 16.83 -8.23 0.93
N LEU A 73 17.51 -9.39 0.95
CA LEU A 73 16.91 -10.68 0.63
C LEU A 73 15.78 -11.01 1.60
N GLU A 74 16.02 -10.96 2.91
CA GLU A 74 15.03 -11.24 3.94
C GLU A 74 13.78 -10.34 3.83
N LEU A 75 13.98 -9.04 3.61
CA LEU A 75 12.88 -8.10 3.39
C LEU A 75 12.07 -8.49 2.15
N PHE A 76 12.72 -8.74 0.99
CA PHE A 76 12.01 -9.07 -0.24
C PHE A 76 11.33 -10.44 -0.20
N ASP A 77 11.97 -11.47 0.36
CA ASP A 77 11.39 -12.80 0.54
C ASP A 77 10.15 -12.76 1.45
N SER A 78 10.17 -11.91 2.50
CA SER A 78 8.98 -11.67 3.33
C SER A 78 7.82 -11.07 2.52
N GLN A 79 8.09 -10.18 1.55
CA GLN A 79 7.06 -9.54 0.73
C GLN A 79 6.54 -10.48 -0.37
N LEU A 80 7.42 -11.28 -0.98
CA LEU A 80 7.06 -12.32 -1.94
C LEU A 80 6.17 -13.39 -1.28
N SER A 81 6.55 -13.86 -0.09
CA SER A 81 5.76 -14.84 0.69
C SER A 81 4.35 -14.31 1.02
N LYS A 82 4.25 -13.05 1.47
CA LYS A 82 2.95 -12.37 1.72
C LYS A 82 2.07 -12.25 0.47
N ARG A 83 2.63 -12.28 -0.75
CA ARG A 83 1.87 -12.24 -2.01
C ARG A 83 1.38 -13.63 -2.43
N GLN A 84 2.17 -14.69 -2.20
CA GLN A 84 1.81 -16.07 -2.54
C GLN A 84 0.58 -16.57 -1.76
N GLN A 85 0.49 -16.22 -0.46
CA GLN A 85 -0.63 -16.56 0.42
C GLN A 85 -1.96 -15.86 0.09
N LEU A 86 -1.99 -15.00 -0.94
CA LEU A 86 -3.21 -14.33 -1.43
C LEU A 86 -3.75 -14.95 -2.73
N SER A 87 -3.25 -16.12 -3.13
CA SER A 87 -3.70 -16.82 -4.33
C SER A 87 -5.07 -17.48 -4.12
N PHE A 88 -6.11 -16.85 -4.69
CA PHE A 88 -7.53 -17.29 -4.74
C PHE A 88 -7.77 -18.68 -5.38
N THR A 89 -6.71 -19.42 -5.72
CA THR A 89 -6.74 -20.71 -6.40
C THR A 89 -6.95 -21.92 -5.49
N GLU A 90 -6.93 -21.76 -4.16
CA GLU A 90 -7.65 -22.67 -3.26
C GLU A 90 -9.16 -22.52 -3.45
N ARG A 91 -9.67 -23.06 -4.55
CA ARG A 91 -11.07 -23.44 -4.65
C ARG A 91 -11.27 -24.62 -3.68
N PRO A 92 -12.00 -24.48 -2.56
CA PRO A 92 -12.39 -25.64 -1.79
C PRO A 92 -13.12 -26.59 -2.74
N ALA A 93 -12.76 -27.88 -2.70
CA ALA A 93 -13.31 -28.88 -3.60
C ALA A 93 -14.84 -28.79 -3.57
N ARG A 94 -15.47 -28.51 -4.72
CA ARG A 94 -16.89 -28.12 -4.79
C ARG A 94 -17.77 -29.34 -4.50
N VAL A 95 -17.91 -29.68 -3.22
CA VAL A 95 -18.66 -30.84 -2.73
C VAL A 95 -20.08 -30.71 -3.25
N LYS A 96 -20.43 -31.60 -4.18
CA LYS A 96 -21.75 -31.66 -4.78
C LYS A 96 -22.69 -32.31 -3.76
N ASN A 97 -23.16 -31.54 -2.78
CA ASN A 97 -24.30 -31.89 -1.94
C ASN A 97 -25.60 -31.87 -2.77
N ARG A 98 -25.63 -32.71 -3.81
CA ARG A 98 -26.76 -32.92 -4.70
C ARG A 98 -27.67 -33.98 -4.08
N VAL A 99 -28.12 -33.71 -2.86
CA VAL A 99 -29.19 -34.46 -2.18
C VAL A 99 -30.48 -34.16 -2.93
N ALA A 100 -30.68 -34.90 -4.03
CA ALA A 100 -31.84 -34.81 -4.89
C ALA A 100 -33.03 -35.59 -4.30
N ASP A 101 -33.33 -35.36 -3.02
CA ASP A 101 -34.57 -35.86 -2.40
C ASP A 101 -35.68 -34.82 -2.55
N ARG A 102 -36.45 -34.97 -3.64
CA ARG A 102 -37.86 -34.58 -3.69
C ARG A 102 -38.65 -35.62 -4.49
N ARG A 103 -39.04 -36.67 -3.77
CA ARG A 103 -40.28 -37.50 -3.87
C ARG A 103 -40.92 -37.77 -5.24
N LYS A 104 -41.41 -39.02 -5.34
CA LYS A 104 -42.25 -39.58 -6.40
C LYS A 104 -43.59 -38.83 -6.58
N GLU A 105 -44.25 -39.08 -7.71
CA GLU A 105 -45.52 -38.47 -8.13
C GLU A 105 -46.68 -38.68 -7.15
N ASP A 106 -47.61 -37.72 -7.10
CA ASP A 106 -49.04 -38.02 -7.24
C ASP A 106 -49.82 -36.79 -7.79
N GLN A 107 -51.11 -36.95 -8.06
CA GLN A 107 -51.93 -36.10 -8.93
C GLN A 107 -52.69 -34.94 -8.25
N SER A 108 -53.47 -34.25 -9.10
CA SER A 108 -54.60 -33.35 -8.84
C SER A 108 -54.31 -31.85 -8.67
N LYS A 109 -54.97 -31.07 -9.53
CA LYS A 109 -55.22 -29.63 -9.36
C LYS A 109 -56.58 -29.47 -8.69
N PRO A 110 -56.74 -28.47 -7.80
CA PRO A 110 -57.91 -27.62 -7.89
C PRO A 110 -57.55 -26.13 -7.88
N ALA A 111 -58.51 -25.26 -8.23
CA ALA A 111 -58.31 -23.82 -8.41
C ALA A 111 -59.16 -22.97 -7.45
N ARG A 112 -58.63 -21.79 -7.09
CA ARG A 112 -59.29 -20.49 -6.77
C ARG A 112 -58.16 -19.42 -6.70
N LEU A 113 -58.26 -18.23 -7.31
CA LEU A 113 -59.06 -17.04 -6.95
C LEU A 113 -58.60 -16.45 -5.59
N CYS A 114 -58.26 -15.16 -5.40
CA CYS A 114 -58.48 -13.90 -6.14
C CYS A 114 -57.14 -13.22 -6.55
N LYS A 115 -56.96 -12.35 -7.57
CA LYS A 115 -57.68 -11.15 -8.09
C LYS A 115 -57.55 -9.85 -7.24
N VAL A 116 -56.81 -8.87 -7.82
CA VAL A 116 -56.98 -7.40 -7.66
C VAL A 116 -56.50 -6.85 -6.28
N THR A 117 -55.89 -5.66 -6.10
CA THR A 117 -55.91 -4.36 -6.83
C THR A 117 -54.53 -3.66 -6.87
N LYS A 118 -54.40 -2.59 -7.68
CA LYS A 118 -53.49 -1.43 -7.49
C LYS A 118 -53.99 -0.57 -6.29
N ILE A 119 -53.35 0.49 -5.79
CA ILE A 119 -52.28 1.34 -6.32
C ILE A 119 -51.12 1.46 -5.28
N ASP A 120 -50.57 2.57 -4.76
CA ASP A 120 -50.76 4.02 -4.99
C ASP A 120 -49.46 4.82 -4.70
N THR A 121 -49.50 6.14 -4.93
CA THR A 121 -48.43 7.11 -4.62
C THR A 121 -48.82 7.99 -3.45
N VAL A 122 -47.90 8.20 -2.50
CA VAL A 122 -48.00 9.29 -1.52
C VAL A 122 -46.69 10.06 -1.51
N THR A 123 -46.79 11.37 -1.73
CA THR A 123 -45.71 12.34 -1.57
C THR A 123 -45.49 12.65 -0.10
N ASP A 124 -44.25 12.89 0.31
CA ASP A 124 -43.99 13.71 1.50
C ASP A 124 -42.76 14.60 1.29
N ALA A 125 -42.66 15.69 2.06
CA ALA A 125 -41.73 16.78 1.84
C ALA A 125 -41.01 17.20 3.12
N VAL A 126 -39.73 17.59 3.01
CA VAL A 126 -38.97 18.43 3.97
C VAL A 126 -37.55 18.64 3.40
N LYS A 127 -36.78 19.71 3.66
CA LYS A 127 -37.01 21.17 3.84
C LYS A 127 -35.63 21.80 4.14
N GLN A 128 -35.35 23.00 3.60
CA GLN A 128 -34.25 23.92 3.94
C GLN A 128 -32.77 23.56 3.60
N MET A 129 -32.29 24.25 2.55
CA MET A 129 -31.08 25.12 2.40
C MET A 129 -29.80 24.94 3.27
N PRO A 130 -28.62 25.29 2.71
CA PRO A 130 -27.30 25.04 3.32
C PRO A 130 -26.78 26.15 4.24
N HIS A 131 -25.77 25.84 5.05
CA HIS A 131 -24.89 26.80 5.72
C HIS A 131 -23.41 26.41 5.59
N SER A 132 -22.54 27.42 5.55
CA SER A 132 -21.08 27.31 5.50
C SER A 132 -20.45 27.72 6.84
N PRO A 133 -19.27 27.16 7.18
CA PRO A 133 -18.14 27.94 7.67
C PRO A 133 -16.94 27.76 6.71
N GLU A 134 -16.33 28.82 6.17
CA GLU A 134 -15.56 29.87 6.89
C GLU A 134 -14.28 29.34 7.55
N ASP A 135 -13.23 29.30 6.72
CA ASP A 135 -11.85 29.70 6.93
C ASP A 135 -11.25 29.67 8.36
N SER A 136 -10.13 28.96 8.48
CA SER A 136 -9.23 29.05 9.63
C SER A 136 -7.78 29.19 9.12
N GLU A 137 -7.42 30.41 8.72
CA GLU A 137 -6.05 30.77 8.35
C GLU A 137 -5.28 31.41 9.52
N ALA A 138 -3.95 31.30 9.44
CA ALA A 138 -2.96 31.59 10.47
C ALA A 138 -3.14 32.87 11.32
N ILE A 139 -2.81 32.73 12.60
CA ILE A 139 -1.90 33.70 13.24
C ILE A 139 -0.65 32.93 13.72
N SER A 140 0.51 33.51 13.45
CA SER A 140 1.81 33.00 13.87
C SER A 140 2.65 34.16 14.40
N GLN A 141 3.53 33.86 15.36
CA GLN A 141 4.55 34.75 15.93
C GLN A 141 4.06 35.95 16.76
N LEU A 142 4.55 36.04 18.00
CA LEU A 142 5.20 37.26 18.46
C LEU A 142 6.43 36.89 19.29
N ALA A 143 7.52 37.66 19.15
CA ALA A 143 8.81 37.41 19.79
C ALA A 143 9.27 38.61 20.64
N THR A 144 10.38 38.41 21.37
CA THR A 144 11.08 39.42 22.21
C THR A 144 10.31 39.76 23.51
N ARG A 145 10.90 40.07 24.68
CA ARG A 145 12.12 40.83 25.00
C ARG A 145 12.33 40.78 26.54
N LYS A 146 13.59 40.71 27.01
CA LYS A 146 14.11 41.05 28.36
C LYS A 146 13.13 41.16 29.56
N LYS A 147 13.48 40.46 30.65
CA LYS A 147 14.12 41.16 31.76
C LYS A 147 15.30 40.33 32.30
#